data_AF-A0AB34LJP9-F1
#
_entry.id   AF-A0AB34LJP9-F1
#
_cell.length_a   1.000
_cell.length_b   1.000
_cell.length_c   1.000
_cell.angle_alpha   90.00
_cell.angle_beta   90.00
_cell.angle_gamma   90.00
#
_symmetry.space_group_name_H-M   'P 1'
#
loop_
_entity.id
_entity.type
_entity.pdbx_description
1 polymer ?
#
loop_
_entity_poly.entity_id
_entity_poly.type
_entity_poly.pdbx_seq_one_letter_code
_entity_poly.pdbx_strand_id
1 'polypeptide(L)'
;MCELSDKIMNRLEQTELFQAASCIALYHAIAGEVQTAGFIEKWYQKKKLLLPLIVGDDLRLLLYEGPESLKPGPFGILEPKADGIEVPKNEIDLIIVPGVAFDKDKNRMGRGRGFYDRLLSTLNAPKVGICFGFQMIPQVPVEPLDKKMDYVITEDTIY
;
A
#
# COMPACT_ATOMS: atom_id res chain seq x y z
N MET A 1 1.03 9.09 -16.29
CA MET A 1 1.19 8.36 -15.00
C MET A 1 0.07 8.67 -14.03
N CYS A 2 -0.34 9.93 -13.82
CA CYS A 2 -1.49 10.25 -12.96
C CYS A 2 -2.79 9.58 -13.43
N GLU A 3 -3.15 9.69 -14.72
CA GLU A 3 -4.36 9.04 -15.26
C GLU A 3 -4.36 7.50 -15.12
N LEU A 4 -3.19 6.86 -15.24
CA LEU A 4 -3.08 5.41 -15.02
C LEU A 4 -3.26 5.07 -13.54
N SER A 5 -2.72 5.91 -12.65
CA SER A 5 -2.92 5.73 -11.21
C SER A 5 -4.40 5.86 -10.86
N ASP A 6 -5.10 6.85 -11.42
CA ASP A 6 -6.54 7.03 -11.20
C ASP A 6 -7.34 5.82 -11.70
N LYS A 7 -6.99 5.23 -12.84
CA LYS A 7 -7.61 3.99 -13.32
C LYS A 7 -7.41 2.82 -12.34
N ILE A 8 -6.19 2.64 -11.84
CA ILE A 8 -5.86 1.60 -10.86
C ILE A 8 -6.65 1.81 -9.57
N MET A 9 -6.67 3.03 -9.04
CA MET A 9 -7.39 3.34 -7.80
C MET A 9 -8.90 3.21 -7.99
N ASN A 10 -9.46 3.69 -9.11
CA ASN A 10 -10.88 3.49 -9.41
C ASN A 10 -11.25 2.01 -9.49
N ARG A 11 -10.38 1.17 -10.08
CA ARG A 11 -10.59 -0.28 -10.14
C ARG A 11 -10.58 -0.89 -8.74
N LEU A 12 -9.64 -0.50 -7.89
CA LEU A 12 -9.60 -0.91 -6.48
C LEU A 12 -10.91 -0.53 -5.76
N GLU A 13 -11.46 0.67 -5.99
CA GLU A 13 -12.72 1.12 -5.36
C GLU A 13 -13.95 0.28 -5.73
N GLN A 14 -13.93 -0.34 -6.91
CA GLN A 14 -15.01 -1.22 -7.36
C GLN A 14 -14.93 -2.64 -6.81
N THR A 15 -13.85 -2.99 -6.10
CA THR A 15 -13.73 -4.32 -5.49
C THR A 15 -14.58 -4.43 -4.23
N GLU A 16 -15.18 -5.61 -4.01
CA GLU A 16 -15.90 -5.91 -2.76
C GLU A 16 -14.99 -5.79 -1.54
N LEU A 17 -13.71 -6.15 -1.68
CA LEU A 17 -12.66 -6.00 -0.65
C LEU A 17 -12.58 -4.56 -0.15
N PHE A 18 -12.47 -3.59 -1.06
CA PHE A 18 -12.40 -2.19 -0.69
C PHE A 18 -13.73 -1.67 -0.11
N GLN A 19 -14.84 -2.06 -0.73
CA GLN A 19 -16.16 -1.59 -0.31
C GLN A 19 -16.48 -2.04 1.12
N ALA A 20 -16.16 -3.30 1.46
CA ALA A 20 -16.37 -3.88 2.79
C ALA A 20 -15.35 -3.39 3.84
N ALA A 21 -14.13 -3.04 3.44
CA ALA A 21 -13.07 -2.62 4.36
C ALA A 21 -13.38 -1.26 5.01
N SER A 22 -13.31 -1.19 6.34
CA SER A 22 -13.46 0.05 7.10
C SER A 22 -12.12 0.64 7.52
N CYS A 23 -11.11 -0.21 7.74
CA CYS A 23 -9.75 0.18 8.04
C CYS A 23 -8.76 -0.35 7.00
N ILE A 24 -8.05 0.57 6.34
CA ILE A 24 -7.23 0.28 5.17
C ILE A 24 -5.85 0.87 5.37
N ALA A 25 -4.82 0.02 5.30
CA ALA A 25 -3.44 0.44 5.28
C ALA A 25 -2.97 0.70 3.84
N LEU A 26 -2.28 1.80 3.60
CA LEU A 26 -1.70 2.18 2.31
C LEU A 26 -0.49 3.08 2.49
N TYR A 27 0.07 3.60 1.40
CA TYR A 27 1.34 4.31 1.41
C TYR A 27 1.26 5.68 0.73
N HIS A 28 2.18 6.58 1.06
CA HIS A 28 2.48 7.73 0.21
C HIS A 28 3.42 7.30 -0.91
N ALA A 29 2.95 7.47 -2.15
CA ALA A 29 3.70 7.07 -3.33
C ALA A 29 4.97 7.89 -3.52
N ILE A 30 6.05 7.22 -3.93
CA ILE A 30 7.24 7.87 -4.46
C ILE A 30 7.34 7.78 -5.97
N ALA A 31 8.38 8.40 -6.53
CA ALA A 31 8.66 8.36 -7.95
C ALA A 31 8.69 6.91 -8.48
N GLY A 32 7.88 6.65 -9.50
CA GLY A 32 7.72 5.34 -10.13
C GLY A 32 6.64 4.45 -9.51
N GLU A 33 5.96 4.88 -8.44
CA GLU A 33 4.84 4.14 -7.85
C GLU A 33 3.48 4.72 -8.28
N VAL A 34 2.46 3.87 -8.18
CA VAL A 34 1.06 4.27 -8.37
C VAL A 34 0.72 5.35 -7.35
N GLN A 35 0.20 6.48 -7.83
CA GLN A 35 -0.08 7.65 -7.00
C GLN A 35 -1.34 7.42 -6.14
N THR A 36 -1.18 7.59 -4.83
CA THR A 36 -2.22 7.32 -3.82
C THR A 36 -2.75 8.58 -3.13
N ALA A 37 -2.09 9.74 -3.30
CA ALA A 37 -2.42 10.96 -2.57
C ALA A 37 -3.88 11.41 -2.77
N GLY A 38 -4.35 11.46 -4.04
CA GLY A 38 -5.74 11.82 -4.33
C GLY A 38 -6.75 10.84 -3.75
N PHE A 39 -6.40 9.55 -3.67
CA PHE A 39 -7.24 8.53 -3.07
C PHE A 39 -7.32 8.66 -1.54
N ILE A 40 -6.19 8.97 -0.89
CA ILE A 40 -6.13 9.23 0.54
C ILE A 40 -7.07 10.40 0.90
N GLU A 41 -6.92 11.53 0.20
CA GLU A 41 -7.76 12.72 0.40
C GLU A 41 -9.25 12.46 0.16
N LYS A 42 -9.58 11.58 -0.79
CA LYS A 42 -10.97 11.23 -1.10
C LYS A 42 -11.64 10.40 0.00
N TRP A 43 -10.89 9.55 0.71
CA TRP A 43 -11.44 8.50 1.57
C TRP A 43 -11.16 8.66 3.06
N TYR A 44 -10.20 9.48 3.48
CA TYR A 44 -9.81 9.56 4.90
C TYR A 44 -10.94 9.98 5.86
N GLN A 45 -11.93 10.75 5.39
CA GLN A 45 -13.10 11.12 6.19
C GLN A 45 -14.18 10.04 6.26
N LYS A 46 -14.08 9.00 5.42
CA LYS A 46 -15.10 7.94 5.26
C LYS A 46 -14.63 6.59 5.78
N LYS A 47 -13.32 6.35 5.79
CA LYS A 47 -12.67 5.10 6.20
C LYS A 47 -11.43 5.43 7.04
N LYS A 48 -11.05 4.55 7.95
CA LYS A 48 -9.79 4.68 8.70
C LYS A 48 -8.63 4.35 7.75
N LEU A 49 -7.88 5.36 7.31
CA LEU A 49 -6.70 5.16 6.47
C LEU A 49 -5.44 5.14 7.33
N LEU A 50 -4.61 4.10 7.17
CA LEU A 50 -3.36 3.96 7.90
C LEU A 50 -2.17 4.17 6.96
N LEU A 51 -1.21 4.97 7.38
CA LEU A 51 0.00 5.26 6.63
C LEU A 51 1.23 4.73 7.38
N PRO A 52 2.24 4.20 6.67
CA PRO A 52 3.45 3.70 7.27
C PRO A 52 4.34 4.84 7.77
N LEU A 53 4.85 4.68 8.98
CA LEU A 53 5.96 5.43 9.54
C LEU A 53 7.15 4.48 9.73
N ILE A 54 8.31 4.86 9.21
CA ILE A 54 9.54 4.10 9.37
C ILE A 54 10.07 4.30 10.80
N VAL A 55 10.24 3.19 11.54
CA VAL A 55 10.85 3.19 12.88
C VAL A 55 11.93 2.11 12.93
N GLY A 56 13.20 2.53 12.85
CA GLY A 56 14.32 1.60 12.71
C GLY A 56 14.19 0.80 11.41
N ASP A 57 14.12 -0.53 11.53
CA ASP A 57 13.93 -1.45 10.41
C ASP A 57 12.46 -1.88 10.19
N ASP A 58 11.51 -1.33 10.96
CA ASP A 58 10.10 -1.71 10.91
C ASP A 58 9.19 -0.57 10.43
N LEU A 59 7.98 -0.95 10.02
CA LEU A 59 6.90 -0.02 9.69
C LEU A 59 5.84 -0.05 10.78
N ARG A 60 5.54 1.12 11.35
CA ARG A 60 4.34 1.33 12.18
C ARG A 60 3.23 1.89 11.30
N LEU A 61 2.00 1.41 11.48
CA LEU A 61 0.85 1.89 10.75
C LEU A 61 0.07 2.87 11.63
N LEU A 62 0.06 4.13 11.24
CA LEU A 62 -0.55 5.22 11.99
C LEU A 62 -1.76 5.76 11.24
N LEU A 63 -2.81 6.11 11.98
CA LEU A 63 -4.02 6.72 11.43
C LEU A 63 -3.70 8.06 10.77
N TYR A 64 -4.19 8.23 9.55
CA TYR A 64 -4.16 9.50 8.84
C TYR A 64 -5.40 10.31 9.20
N GLU A 65 -5.19 11.45 9.86
CA GLU A 65 -6.26 12.34 10.33
C GLU A 65 -6.43 13.58 9.46
N GLY A 66 -5.58 13.75 8.44
CA GLY A 66 -5.55 14.92 7.55
C GLY A 66 -4.14 15.43 7.30
N PRO A 67 -3.95 16.41 6.41
CA PRO A 67 -2.62 16.89 6.01
C PRO A 67 -1.76 17.38 7.18
N GLU A 68 -2.37 17.94 8.22
CA GLU A 68 -1.72 18.41 9.44
C GLU A 68 -1.15 17.28 10.31
N SER A 69 -1.58 16.03 10.10
CA SER A 69 -1.03 14.84 10.75
C SER A 69 0.29 14.37 10.12
N LEU A 70 0.72 14.99 9.02
CA LEU A 70 1.93 14.65 8.30
C LEU A 70 3.10 15.58 8.63
N LYS A 71 4.30 15.07 8.41
CA LYS A 71 5.56 15.82 8.42
C LYS A 71 6.44 15.36 7.25
N PRO A 72 7.37 16.19 6.78
CA PRO A 72 8.43 15.73 5.88
C PRO A 72 9.25 14.62 6.57
N GLY A 73 9.33 13.47 5.92
CA GLY A 73 10.09 12.30 6.35
C GLY A 73 11.34 12.07 5.48
N PRO A 74 12.05 10.96 5.71
CA PRO A 74 13.16 10.54 4.87
C PRO A 74 12.76 10.42 3.40
N PHE A 75 13.73 10.59 2.49
CA PHE A 75 13.53 10.44 1.04
C PHE A 75 12.51 11.40 0.41
N GLY A 76 12.13 12.49 1.11
CA GLY A 76 11.21 13.51 0.59
C GLY A 76 9.75 13.08 0.61
N ILE A 77 9.41 12.05 1.38
CA ILE A 77 8.04 11.51 1.51
C ILE A 77 7.38 12.14 2.72
N LEU A 78 6.09 12.45 2.63
CA LEU A 78 5.32 12.80 3.82
C LEU A 78 5.04 11.56 4.65
N GLU A 79 5.37 11.62 5.93
CA GLU A 79 5.12 10.56 6.89
C GLU A 79 4.20 11.06 8.00
N PRO A 80 3.38 10.19 8.61
CA PRO A 80 2.63 10.55 9.80
C PRO A 80 3.56 10.99 10.93
N LYS A 81 3.07 11.91 11.77
CA LYS A 81 3.79 12.29 12.99
C LYS A 81 3.87 11.09 13.95
N ALA A 82 4.96 11.00 14.70
CA ALA A 82 5.27 9.82 15.52
C ALA A 82 4.36 9.66 16.76
N ASP A 83 3.67 10.73 17.15
CA ASP A 83 2.62 10.81 18.16
C ASP A 83 1.22 10.49 17.60
N GLY A 84 1.12 10.10 16.32
CA GLY A 84 -0.11 9.65 15.70
C GLY A 84 -0.67 8.36 16.33
N ILE A 85 -1.95 8.12 16.06
CA ILE A 85 -2.69 6.99 16.63
C ILE A 85 -2.30 5.69 15.92
N GLU A 86 -1.75 4.74 16.65
CA GLU A 86 -1.49 3.39 16.14
C GLU A 86 -2.75 2.54 16.23
N VAL A 87 -3.09 1.86 15.12
CA VAL A 87 -4.26 0.99 15.07
C VAL A 87 -3.82 -0.47 15.22
N PRO A 88 -4.48 -1.27 16.06
CA PRO A 88 -4.18 -2.69 16.22
C PRO A 88 -4.22 -3.45 14.89
N LYS A 89 -3.24 -4.33 14.68
CA LYS A 89 -3.07 -5.10 13.43
C LYS A 89 -4.29 -5.95 13.05
N ASN A 90 -5.07 -6.39 14.04
CA ASN A 90 -6.30 -7.16 13.86
C ASN A 90 -7.53 -6.33 13.47
N GLU A 91 -7.45 -5.00 13.55
CA GLU A 91 -8.49 -4.09 13.03
C GLU A 91 -8.28 -3.73 11.56
N ILE A 92 -7.15 -4.12 10.96
CA ILE A 92 -6.83 -3.80 9.57
C ILE A 92 -7.57 -4.77 8.65
N ASP A 93 -8.50 -4.24 7.85
CA ASP A 93 -9.34 -5.03 6.94
C ASP A 93 -8.69 -5.25 5.58
N LEU A 94 -7.78 -4.37 5.17
CA LEU A 94 -7.14 -4.38 3.85
C LEU A 94 -5.78 -3.67 3.91
N ILE A 95 -4.78 -4.19 3.22
CA ILE A 95 -3.51 -3.50 2.98
C ILE A 95 -3.21 -3.37 1.48
N ILE A 96 -2.93 -2.15 1.06
CA ILE A 96 -2.52 -1.78 -0.30
C ILE A 96 -0.99 -1.66 -0.30
N VAL A 97 -0.33 -2.45 -1.13
CA VAL A 97 1.12 -2.66 -1.08
C VAL A 97 1.79 -2.15 -2.36
N PRO A 98 2.82 -1.28 -2.27
CA PRO A 98 3.61 -0.86 -3.42
C PRO A 98 4.63 -1.93 -3.82
N GLY A 99 5.04 -1.90 -5.08
CA GLY A 99 6.13 -2.72 -5.60
C GLY A 99 6.80 -2.11 -6.82
N VAL A 100 8.03 -2.54 -7.07
CA VAL A 100 8.79 -2.23 -8.28
C VAL A 100 8.36 -3.11 -9.43
N ALA A 101 8.07 -4.39 -9.14
CA ALA A 101 7.56 -5.35 -10.10
C ALA A 101 6.63 -6.38 -9.43
N PHE A 102 5.72 -6.94 -10.22
CA PHE A 102 4.83 -8.03 -9.84
C PHE A 102 4.77 -9.07 -10.97
N ASP A 103 4.29 -10.28 -10.67
CA ASP A 103 4.00 -11.29 -11.69
C ASP A 103 2.58 -11.85 -11.54
N LYS A 104 2.20 -12.73 -12.49
CA LYS A 104 0.86 -13.36 -12.51
C LYS A 104 0.62 -14.34 -11.35
N ASP A 105 1.69 -14.80 -10.70
CA ASP A 105 1.63 -15.63 -9.50
C ASP A 105 1.55 -14.78 -8.22
N LYS A 106 1.36 -13.46 -8.39
CA LYS A 106 1.17 -12.44 -7.35
C LYS A 106 2.39 -12.29 -6.44
N ASN A 107 3.57 -12.65 -6.95
CA ASN A 107 4.83 -12.33 -6.32
C ASN A 107 5.10 -10.83 -6.49
N ARG A 108 5.88 -10.27 -5.56
CA ARG A 108 6.17 -8.83 -5.49
C ARG A 108 7.65 -8.61 -5.28
N MET A 109 8.23 -7.70 -6.06
CA MET A 109 9.56 -7.17 -5.83
C MET A 109 9.47 -5.79 -5.19
N GLY A 110 9.98 -5.64 -3.97
CA GLY A 110 10.13 -4.34 -3.30
C GLY A 110 11.41 -3.60 -3.72
N ARG A 111 11.74 -2.52 -3.00
CA ARG A 111 12.98 -1.73 -3.20
C ARG A 111 14.20 -2.27 -2.42
N GLY A 112 14.14 -3.51 -1.94
CA GLY A 112 15.28 -4.21 -1.32
C GLY A 112 15.53 -3.98 0.18
N ARG A 113 14.68 -3.24 0.90
CA ARG A 113 14.83 -3.00 2.36
C ARG A 113 14.04 -3.99 3.24
N GLY A 114 13.13 -4.78 2.67
CA GLY A 114 12.32 -5.77 3.39
C GLY A 114 11.28 -5.20 4.38
N PHE A 115 11.02 -3.88 4.37
CA PHE A 115 10.05 -3.24 5.27
C PHE A 115 8.65 -3.84 5.17
N TYR A 116 8.15 -3.98 3.94
CA TYR A 116 6.83 -4.57 3.70
C TYR A 116 6.81 -6.06 4.03
N ASP A 117 7.85 -6.82 3.70
CA ASP A 117 7.87 -8.26 3.97
C ASP A 117 7.81 -8.57 5.48
N ARG A 118 8.51 -7.76 6.30
CA ARG A 118 8.37 -7.77 7.76
C ARG A 118 6.96 -7.40 8.21
N LEU A 119 6.42 -6.27 7.76
CA LEU A 119 5.06 -5.84 8.12
C LEU A 119 4.02 -6.90 7.77
N LEU A 120 4.03 -7.38 6.52
CA LEU A 120 3.08 -8.34 5.98
C LEU A 120 3.15 -9.71 6.68
N SER A 121 4.32 -10.10 7.20
CA SER A 121 4.45 -11.31 8.01
C SER A 121 3.66 -11.26 9.34
N THR A 122 3.29 -10.05 9.78
CA THR A 122 2.56 -9.83 11.03
C THR A 122 1.08 -9.50 10.83
N LEU A 123 0.60 -9.44 9.57
CA LEU A 123 -0.76 -9.05 9.21
C LEU A 123 -1.52 -10.21 8.58
N ASN A 124 -2.75 -10.43 9.05
CA ASN A 124 -3.69 -11.40 8.46
C ASN A 124 -4.62 -10.78 7.42
N ALA A 125 -4.60 -9.46 7.25
CA ALA A 125 -5.42 -8.74 6.28
C ALA A 125 -5.11 -9.18 4.83
N PRO A 126 -6.11 -9.16 3.93
CA PRO A 126 -5.91 -9.25 2.48
C PRO A 126 -4.90 -8.23 1.97
N LYS A 127 -3.99 -8.68 1.11
CA LYS A 127 -2.86 -7.92 0.56
C LYS A 127 -3.09 -7.67 -0.91
N VAL A 128 -3.26 -6.40 -1.27
CA VAL A 128 -3.48 -5.99 -2.65
C VAL A 128 -2.27 -5.23 -3.15
N GLY A 129 -1.54 -5.84 -4.07
CA GLY A 129 -0.50 -5.16 -4.83
C GLY A 129 -1.12 -4.22 -5.86
N ILE A 130 -0.61 -3.00 -5.97
CA ILE A 130 -0.97 -2.08 -7.07
C ILE A 130 0.27 -1.72 -7.87
N CYS A 131 0.16 -1.79 -9.19
CA CYS A 131 1.26 -1.47 -10.10
C CYS A 131 0.76 -1.07 -11.48
N PHE A 132 1.63 -0.41 -12.26
CA PHE A 132 1.37 -0.19 -13.67
C PHE A 132 1.57 -1.48 -14.48
N GLY A 133 0.90 -1.61 -15.62
CA GLY A 133 1.00 -2.79 -16.48
C GLY A 133 2.43 -3.12 -16.92
N PHE A 134 3.28 -2.11 -17.13
CA PHE A 134 4.70 -2.32 -17.48
C PHE A 134 5.56 -2.87 -16.31
N GLN A 135 5.05 -2.82 -15.07
CA GLN A 135 5.70 -3.41 -13.90
C GLN A 135 5.31 -4.88 -13.71
N MET A 136 4.37 -5.39 -14.51
CA MET A 136 4.09 -6.82 -14.59
C MET A 136 5.17 -7.49 -15.43
N ILE A 137 5.97 -8.35 -14.79
CA ILE A 137 7.03 -9.12 -15.44
C ILE A 137 6.66 -10.61 -15.50
N PRO A 138 7.29 -11.41 -16.38
CA PRO A 138 6.96 -12.83 -16.49
C PRO A 138 7.15 -13.63 -15.20
N GLN A 139 8.20 -13.31 -14.45
CA GLN A 139 8.53 -13.98 -13.20
C GLN A 139 9.34 -13.04 -12.30
N VAL A 140 8.86 -12.84 -11.07
CA VAL A 140 9.61 -12.13 -10.04
C VAL A 140 10.53 -13.14 -9.33
N PRO A 141 11.84 -12.86 -9.19
CA PRO A 141 12.70 -13.56 -8.25
C PRO A 141 12.14 -13.46 -6.83
N VAL A 142 11.88 -14.60 -6.20
CA VAL A 142 11.33 -14.69 -4.85
C VAL A 142 12.35 -15.26 -3.88
N GLU A 143 12.41 -14.66 -2.70
CA GLU A 143 13.13 -15.19 -1.54
C GLU A 143 12.15 -15.87 -0.56
N PRO A 144 12.62 -16.80 0.30
CA PRO A 144 11.73 -17.54 1.22
C PRO A 144 10.92 -16.66 2.19
N LEU A 145 11.39 -15.43 2.46
CA LEU A 145 10.73 -14.50 3.36
C LEU A 145 9.73 -13.58 2.65
N ASP A 146 9.74 -13.55 1.31
CA ASP A 146 8.87 -12.69 0.53
C ASP A 146 7.41 -13.10 0.69
N LYS A 147 6.55 -12.10 0.88
CA LYS A 147 5.11 -12.31 1.01
C LYS A 147 4.41 -12.05 -0.32
N LYS A 148 3.72 -13.08 -0.81
CA LYS A 148 2.82 -12.98 -1.96
C LYS A 148 1.62 -12.10 -1.64
N MET A 149 1.12 -11.43 -2.67
CA MET A 149 -0.15 -10.72 -2.59
C MET A 149 -1.31 -11.68 -2.77
N ASP A 150 -2.45 -11.31 -2.20
CA ASP A 150 -3.72 -12.00 -2.43
C ASP A 150 -4.30 -11.61 -3.79
N TYR A 151 -4.10 -10.34 -4.18
CA TYR A 151 -4.47 -9.79 -5.49
C TYR A 151 -3.42 -8.81 -6.02
N VAL A 152 -3.32 -8.67 -7.34
CA VAL A 152 -2.56 -7.59 -7.98
C VAL A 152 -3.45 -6.83 -8.95
N ILE A 153 -3.49 -5.51 -8.83
CA ILE A 153 -4.33 -4.63 -9.66
C ILE A 153 -3.45 -3.75 -10.55
N THR A 154 -3.75 -3.77 -11.84
CA THR A 154 -3.22 -2.84 -12.84
C THR A 154 -4.33 -1.98 -13.43
N GLU A 155 -3.97 -1.04 -14.31
CA GLU A 155 -4.94 -0.21 -15.04
C GLU A 155 -5.91 -1.08 -15.87
N ASP A 156 -5.47 -2.25 -16.31
CA ASP A 156 -6.19 -3.09 -17.26
C ASP A 156 -6.85 -4.32 -16.62
N THR A 157 -6.27 -4.89 -15.55
CA THR A 157 -6.67 -6.22 -15.05
C THR A 157 -6.46 -6.38 -13.54
N ILE A 158 -7.19 -7.32 -12.94
CA ILE A 158 -6.98 -7.82 -11.58
C ILE A 158 -6.51 -9.28 -11.69
N TYR A 159 -5.40 -9.61 -11.04
CA TYR A 159 -4.80 -10.95 -10.94
C TYR A 159 -5.00 -11.55 -9.56
#